data_AF-A0A402CDD8-F1
#
_entry.id   AF-A0A402CDD8-F1
#
_cell.length_a   1.000
_cell.length_b   1.000
_cell.length_c   1.000
_cell.angle_alpha   90.00
_cell.angle_beta   90.00
_cell.angle_gamma   90.00
#
_symmetry.space_group_name_H-M   'P 1'
#
loop_
_entity.id
_entity.type
_entity.pdbx_description
1 polymer ?
#
loop_
_entity_poly.entity_id
_entity_poly.type
_entity_poly.pdbx_seq_one_letter_code
_entity_poly.pdbx_strand_id
1 'polypeptide(L)'
;MSRLDEQEPIRLAYEQILIGCDRAAAYLLNDENAARCATDLERRTTSVRLLIAREDHRVRRRGVILLDEQRERFHRRRQKDAGSPQ
;
A
#
# COMPACT_ATOMS: atom_id res chain seq x y z
N MET A 1 16.46 0.34 -21.74
CA MET A 1 15.12 0.63 -21.21
C MET A 1 15.19 0.56 -19.70
N SER A 2 14.87 1.66 -19.01
CA SER A 2 14.76 1.68 -17.55
C SER A 2 13.67 0.69 -17.13
N ARG A 3 14.03 -0.37 -16.40
CA ARG A 3 13.07 -1.31 -15.83
C ARG A 3 12.35 -0.54 -14.72
N LEU A 4 11.03 -0.36 -14.85
CA LEU A 4 10.23 0.25 -13.78
C LEU A 4 10.46 -0.52 -12.48
N ASP A 5 10.70 0.21 -11.39
CA ASP A 5 10.87 -0.39 -10.08
C ASP A 5 9.65 -1.25 -9.72
N GLU A 6 9.88 -2.33 -8.96
CA GLU A 6 8.84 -3.33 -8.65
C GLU A 6 7.66 -2.72 -7.87
N GLN A 7 7.88 -1.62 -7.16
CA GLN A 7 6.86 -0.97 -6.34
C GLN A 7 6.19 0.21 -7.06
N GLU A 8 6.62 0.55 -8.28
CA GLU A 8 6.04 1.67 -9.04
C GLU A 8 4.54 1.47 -9.27
N PRO A 9 3.68 2.41 -8.86
CA PRO A 9 2.23 2.28 -9.01
C PRO A 9 1.79 2.02 -10.45
N ILE A 10 2.47 2.63 -11.42
CA ILE A 10 2.22 2.44 -12.86
C ILE A 10 2.50 0.99 -13.28
N ARG A 11 3.59 0.41 -12.77
CA ARG A 11 3.92 -0.99 -13.06
C ARG A 11 2.87 -1.94 -12.49
N LEU A 12 2.44 -1.73 -11.25
CA LEU A 12 1.40 -2.57 -10.62
C LEU A 12 0.06 -2.47 -11.34
N ALA A 13 -0.32 -1.28 -11.82
CA ALA A 13 -1.51 -1.09 -12.63
C ALA A 13 -1.40 -1.86 -13.96
N TYR A 14 -0.24 -1.82 -14.61
CA TYR A 14 0.00 -2.56 -15.86
C TYR A 14 -0.02 -4.09 -15.64
N GLU A 15 0.64 -4.60 -14.60
CA GLU A 15 0.62 -6.02 -14.23
C GLU A 15 -0.81 -6.52 -13.98
N GLN A 16 -1.67 -5.69 -13.37
CA GLN A 16 -3.08 -6.04 -13.17
C GLN A 16 -3.84 -6.21 -14.49
N ILE A 17 -3.54 -5.40 -15.50
CA ILE A 17 -4.12 -5.52 -16.85
C ILE A 17 -3.62 -6.82 -17.51
N LEU A 18 -2.31 -7.11 -17.44
CA LEU A 18 -1.73 -8.34 -17.99
C LEU A 18 -2.35 -9.60 -17.39
N ILE A 19 -2.54 -9.65 -16.07
CA ILE A 19 -3.24 -10.76 -15.40
C ILE A 19 -4.64 -10.94 -15.99
N GLY A 20 -5.35 -9.85 -16.27
CA GLY A 20 -6.68 -9.89 -16.90
C GLY A 20 -6.64 -10.47 -18.32
N CYS A 21 -5.67 -10.04 -19.13
CA CYS A 21 -5.46 -10.56 -20.48
C CYS A 21 -5.13 -12.06 -20.47
N ASP A 22 -4.21 -12.49 -19.62
CA ASP A 22 -3.80 -13.90 -19.51
C ASP A 22 -4.96 -14.78 -19.05
N ARG A 23 -5.79 -14.30 -18.10
CA ARG A 23 -7.02 -15.00 -17.69
C ARG A 23 -8.04 -15.09 -18.82
N ALA A 24 -8.21 -14.03 -19.60
CA ALA A 24 -9.11 -14.03 -20.74
C ALA A 24 -8.62 -14.99 -21.83
N ALA A 25 -7.32 -15.04 -22.11
CA ALA A 25 -6.73 -15.99 -23.04
C ALA A 25 -6.90 -17.44 -22.55
N ALA A 26 -6.63 -17.70 -21.27
CA ALA A 26 -6.87 -19.01 -20.67
C ALA A 26 -8.33 -19.46 -20.82
N TYR A 27 -9.29 -18.56 -20.58
CA TYR A 27 -10.71 -18.88 -20.65
C TYR A 27 -11.25 -19.02 -22.08
N LEU A 28 -10.92 -18.07 -22.96
CA LEU A 28 -11.48 -18.00 -24.32
C LEU A 28 -10.76 -18.90 -25.31
N LEU A 29 -9.46 -19.15 -25.10
CA LEU A 29 -8.59 -19.89 -26.02
C LEU A 29 -8.07 -21.20 -25.44
N ASN A 30 -8.46 -21.55 -24.21
CA ASN A 30 -7.96 -22.72 -23.49
C ASN A 30 -6.42 -22.75 -23.37
N ASP A 31 -5.81 -21.55 -23.24
CA ASP A 31 -4.36 -21.41 -23.14
C ASP A 31 -3.88 -21.67 -21.70
N GLU A 32 -3.41 -22.89 -21.45
CA GLU A 32 -2.89 -23.31 -20.14
C GLU A 32 -1.61 -22.55 -19.73
N ASN A 33 -0.80 -22.10 -20.70
CA ASN A 33 0.39 -21.31 -20.39
C ASN A 33 -0.02 -19.92 -19.91
N ALA A 34 -1.02 -19.31 -20.54
CA ALA A 34 -1.59 -18.05 -20.07
C ALA A 34 -2.16 -18.18 -18.65
N ALA A 35 -2.85 -19.29 -18.34
CA ALA A 35 -3.35 -19.55 -16.98
C ALA A 35 -2.21 -19.59 -15.95
N ARG A 36 -1.09 -20.22 -16.29
CA ARG A 36 0.11 -20.30 -15.43
C ARG A 36 0.76 -18.93 -15.26
N CYS A 37 0.94 -18.18 -16.35
CA CYS A 37 1.48 -16.83 -16.33
C CYS A 37 0.64 -15.89 -15.45
N ALA A 38 -0.69 -15.92 -15.58
CA ALA A 38 -1.59 -15.14 -14.74
C ALA A 38 -1.39 -15.45 -13.25
N THR A 39 -1.31 -16.74 -12.90
CA THR A 39 -1.15 -17.19 -11.52
C THR A 39 0.19 -16.76 -10.92
N ASP A 40 1.27 -16.94 -11.68
CA ASP A 40 2.61 -16.57 -11.24
C ASP A 40 2.75 -15.05 -11.07
N LEU A 41 2.21 -14.27 -12.02
CA LEU A 41 2.23 -12.81 -11.96
C LEU A 41 1.37 -12.31 -10.79
N GLU A 42 0.16 -12.84 -10.61
CA GLU A 42 -0.71 -12.49 -9.49
C GLU A 42 -0.06 -12.74 -8.13
N ARG A 43 0.63 -13.86 -7.95
CA ARG A 43 1.34 -14.17 -6.70
C ARG A 43 2.42 -13.14 -6.40
N ARG A 44 3.19 -12.73 -7.42
CA ARG A 44 4.23 -11.71 -7.29
C ARG A 44 3.63 -10.34 -6.97
N THR A 45 2.69 -9.87 -7.77
CA THR A 45 2.03 -8.55 -7.61
C THR A 45 1.31 -8.45 -6.27
N THR A 46 0.64 -9.52 -5.80
CA THR A 46 -0.02 -9.56 -4.49
C THR A 46 0.98 -9.38 -3.34
N SER A 47 2.14 -10.02 -3.44
CA SER A 47 3.20 -9.89 -2.43
C SER A 47 3.72 -8.45 -2.34
N VAL A 48 3.92 -7.78 -3.48
CA VAL A 48 4.34 -6.37 -3.51
C VAL A 48 3.26 -5.45 -2.94
N ARG A 49 1.99 -5.61 -3.35
CA ARG A 49 0.87 -4.81 -2.84
C ARG A 49 0.70 -4.96 -1.32
N LEU A 50 0.93 -6.15 -0.78
CA LEU A 50 0.93 -6.38 0.66
C LEU A 50 2.05 -5.61 1.38
N LEU A 51 3.25 -5.56 0.81
CA LEU A 51 4.37 -4.80 1.38
C LEU A 51 4.07 -3.30 1.39
N ILE A 52 3.55 -2.75 0.29
CA ILE A 52 3.13 -1.35 0.21
C ILE A 52 2.06 -1.05 1.26
N ALA A 53 1.00 -1.86 1.33
CA ALA A 53 -0.08 -1.66 2.30
C ALA A 53 0.42 -1.72 3.76
N ARG A 54 1.40 -2.58 4.06
CA ARG A 54 2.04 -2.65 5.39
C ARG A 54 2.82 -1.39 5.71
N GLU A 55 3.57 -0.85 4.74
CA GLU A 55 4.33 0.38 4.96
C GLU A 55 3.40 1.59 5.10
N ASP A 56 2.38 1.71 4.26
CA ASP A 56 1.34 2.74 4.39
C ASP A 56 0.65 2.68 5.75
N HIS A 57 0.38 1.47 6.26
CA HIS A 57 -0.18 1.30 7.59
C HIS A 57 0.81 1.76 8.68
N ARG A 58 2.10 1.43 8.56
CA ARG A 58 3.14 1.86 9.51
C ARG A 58 3.26 3.38 9.56
N VAL A 59 3.33 4.03 8.40
CA VAL A 59 3.41 5.49 8.29
C VAL A 59 2.17 6.14 8.90
N ARG A 60 0.96 5.68 8.55
CA ARG A 60 -0.28 6.18 9.14
C ARG A 60 -0.31 6.02 10.66
N ARG A 61 0.05 4.84 11.18
CA ARG A 61 0.08 4.58 12.62
C ARG A 61 1.06 5.49 13.35
N ARG A 62 2.25 5.72 12.79
CA ARG A 62 3.23 6.69 13.35
C ARG A 62 2.66 8.11 13.38
N GLY A 63 1.95 8.51 12.31
CA GLY A 63 1.27 9.80 12.26
C GLY A 63 0.24 9.97 13.38
N VAL A 64 -0.60 8.96 13.63
CA VAL A 64 -1.58 8.99 14.72
C VAL A 64 -0.91 9.13 16.09
N ILE A 65 0.14 8.35 16.36
CA ILE A 65 0.89 8.44 17.63
C ILE A 65 1.46 9.86 17.82
N LEU A 66 2.06 10.43 16.78
CA LEU A 66 2.60 11.79 16.84
C LEU A 66 1.51 12.83 17.16
N LEU A 67 0.32 12.69 16.57
CA LEU A 67 -0.81 13.58 16.82
C LEU A 67 -1.32 13.47 18.27
N ASP A 68 -1.40 12.26 18.80
CA ASP A 68 -1.81 12.03 20.20
C ASP A 68 -0.83 12.68 21.17
N GLU A 69 0.48 12.57 20.93
CA GLU A 69 1.47 13.27 21.74
C GLU A 69 1.34 14.79 21.66
N GLN A 70 1.10 15.34 20.46
CA GLN A 70 0.90 16.79 20.30
C GLN A 70 -0.34 17.27 21.04
N ARG A 71 -1.42 16.48 20.99
CA ARG A 71 -2.66 16.75 21.72
C ARG A 71 -2.42 16.76 23.22
N GLU A 72 -1.68 15.79 23.75
CA GLU A 72 -1.34 15.74 25.16
C GLU A 72 -0.49 16.94 25.59
N ARG A 73 0.52 17.31 24.79
CA ARG A 73 1.34 18.52 25.01
C ARG A 73 0.49 19.79 25.04
N PHE A 74 -0.48 19.91 24.12
CA PHE A 74 -1.40 21.04 24.10
C PHE A 74 -2.25 21.11 25.36
N HIS A 75 -2.84 20.00 25.80
CA HIS A 75 -3.63 19.95 27.03
C HIS A 75 -2.79 20.30 28.26
N ARG A 76 -1.54 19.79 28.35
CA ARG A 76 -0.62 20.14 29.44
C ARG A 76 -0.31 21.64 29.49
N ARG A 77 -0.07 22.29 28.34
CA ARG A 77 0.14 23.76 28.30
C ARG A 77 -1.07 24.51 28.81
N ARG A 78 -2.26 24.16 28.30
CA ARG A 78 -3.51 24.81 28.71
C ARG A 78 -3.82 24.64 30.19
N GLN A 79 -3.50 23.49 30.79
CA GLN A 79 -3.66 23.27 32.23
C GLN A 79 -2.68 24.12 33.06
N LYS A 80 -1.44 24.30 32.60
CA LYS A 80 -0.48 25.20 33.26
C LYS A 80 -0.95 26.65 33.21
N ASP A 81 -1.42 27.11 32.06
CA ASP A 81 -1.90 28.49 31.89
C ASP A 81 -3.17 28.76 32.71
N ALA A 82 -4.03 27.74 32.89
CA ALA A 82 -5.22 27.83 33.74
C ALA A 82 -4.95 27.71 35.25
N GLY A 83 -3.76 27.22 35.63
CA GLY A 83 -3.35 26.98 37.01
C GLY A 83 -2.42 28.04 37.60
N SER A 84 -2.16 29.13 36.89
CA SER A 84 -1.48 30.32 37.40
C SER A 84 -2.51 31.38 37.78
N PRO A 85 -2.92 31.49 39.08
CA PRO A 85 -3.57 32.70 39.54
C PRO A 85 -2.55 33.84 39.50
N GLN A 86 -2.94 34.97 38.89
CA GLN A 86 -2.29 36.26 39.13
C GLN A 86 -2.57 36.73 40.55
#